data_AF-A0A329XA94-F1
#
_entry.id   AF-A0A329XA94-F1
#
_cell.length_a   1.000
_cell.length_b   1.000
_cell.length_c   1.000
_cell.angle_alpha   90.00
_cell.angle_beta   90.00
_cell.angle_gamma   90.00
#
_symmetry.space_group_name_H-M   'P 1'
#
loop_
_entity.id
_entity.type
_entity.pdbx_description
1 polymer ?
#
loop_
_entity_poly.entity_id
_entity_poly.type
_entity_poly.pdbx_seq_one_letter_code
_entity_poly.pdbx_strand_id
1 'polypeptide(L)'
;MGMIHVTNNTKCDTIEVAINYWSTDQAQFKVSDDYFTIVSGGYRDSWVVDDWRGYIMSVRRLKIIYSYFILPDTKIIVGENRVTENGYVIEPLLVR
;
A
#
# COMPACT_ATOMS: atom_id res chain seq x y z
N MET A 1 13.55 4.72 -10.03
CA MET A 1 12.20 4.19 -10.16
C MET A 1 12.13 2.75 -9.69
N GLY A 2 11.62 2.58 -8.48
CA GLY A 2 11.08 1.31 -8.02
C GLY A 2 9.55 1.28 -8.17
N MET A 3 8.95 0.14 -7.82
CA MET A 3 7.52 -0.06 -7.92
C MET A 3 6.96 -0.79 -6.69
N ILE A 4 5.87 -0.28 -6.16
CA ILE A 4 5.12 -0.93 -5.08
C ILE A 4 3.88 -1.57 -5.70
N HIS A 5 3.68 -2.86 -5.49
CA HIS A 5 2.47 -3.56 -5.91
C HIS A 5 1.62 -3.92 -4.71
N VAL A 6 0.35 -3.52 -4.70
CA VAL A 6 -0.59 -3.89 -3.62
C VAL A 6 -1.69 -4.76 -4.19
N THR A 7 -1.87 -5.95 -3.62
CA THR A 7 -2.92 -6.89 -3.99
C THR A 7 -3.94 -7.02 -2.88
N ASN A 8 -5.23 -6.84 -3.22
CA ASN A 8 -6.32 -7.15 -2.31
C ASN A 8 -6.66 -8.65 -2.42
N ASN A 9 -6.19 -9.43 -1.44
CA ASN A 9 -6.44 -10.87 -1.34
C ASN A 9 -7.52 -11.20 -0.28
N THR A 10 -8.37 -10.23 0.06
CA THR A 10 -9.60 -10.49 0.84
C THR A 10 -10.66 -11.11 -0.08
N LYS A 11 -11.59 -11.87 0.52
CA LYS A 11 -12.62 -12.62 -0.22
C LYS A 11 -13.76 -11.73 -0.72
N CYS A 12 -14.21 -10.78 0.07
CA CYS A 12 -15.41 -9.99 -0.23
C CYS A 12 -15.30 -8.50 0.11
N ASP A 13 -14.16 -8.05 0.62
CA ASP A 13 -14.01 -6.67 1.06
C ASP A 13 -13.23 -5.85 0.05
N THR A 14 -13.79 -4.72 -0.35
CA THR A 14 -13.02 -3.68 -1.01
C THR A 14 -12.11 -3.02 0.01
N ILE A 15 -10.86 -2.75 -0.38
CA ILE A 15 -9.94 -1.95 0.42
C ILE A 15 -9.68 -0.62 -0.29
N GLU A 16 -9.37 0.40 0.49
CA GLU A 16 -8.87 1.67 -0.04
C GLU A 16 -7.42 1.83 0.42
N VAL A 17 -6.52 2.17 -0.49
CA VAL A 17 -5.07 2.26 -0.24
C VAL A 17 -4.57 3.64 -0.62
N ALA A 18 -3.86 4.28 0.30
CA ALA A 18 -3.12 5.52 0.08
C ALA A 18 -1.65 5.28 0.40
N ILE A 19 -0.74 5.77 -0.44
CA ILE A 19 0.71 5.72 -0.19
C ILE A 19 1.22 7.15 -0.28
N ASN A 20 1.95 7.62 0.74
CA ASN A 20 2.54 8.95 0.68
C ASN A 20 3.54 9.05 -0.48
N TYR A 21 3.95 10.27 -0.81
CA TYR A 21 5.02 10.52 -1.77
C TYR A 21 6.09 11.42 -1.15
N TRP A 22 7.28 11.37 -1.72
CA TRP A 22 8.37 12.30 -1.44
C TRP A 22 8.46 13.35 -2.55
N SER A 23 9.07 14.49 -2.26
CA SER A 23 9.35 15.51 -3.29
C SER A 23 10.33 15.02 -4.37
N THR A 24 11.04 13.93 -4.11
CA THR A 24 11.98 13.25 -5.01
C THR A 24 11.30 12.25 -5.94
N ASP A 25 10.04 11.86 -5.68
CA ASP A 25 9.26 11.05 -6.59
C ASP A 25 8.98 11.88 -7.83
N GLN A 26 9.60 11.52 -8.97
CA GLN A 26 9.46 12.32 -10.17
C GLN A 26 8.00 12.33 -10.61
N ALA A 27 7.44 13.53 -10.76
CA ALA A 27 6.06 13.77 -11.21
C ALA A 27 5.82 13.43 -12.70
N GLN A 28 6.53 12.44 -13.26
CA GLN A 28 6.22 11.91 -14.60
C GLN A 28 4.82 11.29 -14.64
N PHE A 29 4.31 10.87 -13.48
CA PHE A 29 2.93 10.46 -13.26
C PHE A 29 2.31 11.35 -12.18
N LYS A 30 0.99 11.50 -12.18
CA LYS A 30 0.26 12.22 -11.13
C LYS A 30 0.48 11.47 -9.81
N VAL A 31 1.40 11.96 -8.99
CA VAL A 31 1.58 11.51 -7.61
C VAL A 31 0.42 12.01 -6.77
N SER A 32 -0.21 11.12 -6.02
CA SER A 32 -1.28 11.46 -5.09
C SER A 32 -1.22 10.51 -3.90
N ASP A 33 -1.44 11.05 -2.72
CA ASP A 33 -1.68 10.33 -1.47
C ASP A 33 -3.18 10.13 -1.20
N ASP A 34 -4.03 10.36 -2.21
CA ASP A 34 -5.45 10.02 -2.16
C ASP A 34 -5.65 8.51 -1.99
N TYR A 35 -6.80 8.13 -1.44
CA TYR A 35 -7.20 6.74 -1.33
C TYR A 35 -7.65 6.19 -2.70
N PHE A 36 -7.02 5.10 -3.13
CA PHE A 36 -7.36 4.34 -4.32
C PHE A 36 -8.06 3.04 -3.94
N THR A 37 -9.19 2.77 -4.60
CA THR A 37 -10.03 1.62 -4.33
C THR A 37 -9.53 0.37 -5.05
N ILE A 38 -9.22 -0.70 -4.30
CA ILE A 38 -8.87 -2.02 -4.84
C ILE A 38 -9.97 -3.02 -4.45
N VAL A 39 -10.71 -3.51 -5.45
CA VAL A 39 -11.76 -4.51 -5.26
C VAL A 39 -11.21 -5.87 -4.81
N SER A 40 -12.04 -6.68 -4.15
CA SER A 40 -11.66 -8.01 -3.65
C SER A 40 -11.37 -9.01 -4.78
N GLY A 41 -10.71 -10.13 -4.46
CA GLY A 41 -10.53 -11.25 -5.39
C GLY A 41 -9.19 -11.28 -6.14
N GLY A 42 -8.14 -10.73 -5.55
CA GLY A 42 -6.78 -10.77 -6.10
C GLY A 42 -6.47 -9.64 -7.08
N TYR A 43 -7.31 -8.61 -7.15
CA TYR A 43 -7.00 -7.40 -7.92
C TYR A 43 -5.82 -6.65 -7.30
N ARG A 44 -5.06 -5.98 -8.15
CA ARG A 44 -3.84 -5.28 -7.78
C ARG A 44 -3.79 -3.88 -8.35
N ASP A 45 -3.13 -3.00 -7.63
CA ASP A 45 -2.72 -1.68 -8.11
C ASP A 45 -1.23 -1.47 -7.85
N SER A 46 -0.66 -0.44 -8.46
CA SER A 46 0.78 -0.16 -8.41
C SER A 46 1.12 1.32 -8.31
N TRP A 47 2.12 1.62 -7.51
CA TRP A 47 2.67 2.95 -7.32
C TRP A 47 4.11 2.98 -7.81
N VAL A 48 4.41 3.99 -8.64
CA VAL A 48 5.76 4.28 -9.09
C VAL A 48 6.40 5.21 -8.06
N VAL A 49 7.60 4.85 -7.62
CA VAL A 49 8.32 5.53 -6.53
C VAL A 49 9.80 5.70 -6.89
N ASP A 50 10.46 6.75 -6.42
CA ASP A 50 11.88 6.99 -6.68
C ASP A 50 12.75 7.03 -5.42
N ASP A 51 12.17 7.29 -4.27
CA ASP A 51 12.90 7.42 -3.02
C ASP A 51 13.09 6.07 -2.31
N TRP A 52 14.33 5.75 -1.96
CA TRP A 52 14.69 4.49 -1.32
C TRP A 52 14.59 4.50 0.21
N ARG A 53 14.21 5.63 0.83
CA ARG A 53 14.05 5.75 2.29
C ARG A 53 12.81 5.01 2.82
N GLY A 54 11.88 4.64 1.93
CA GLY A 54 10.64 3.97 2.28
C GLY A 54 9.43 4.90 2.37
N TYR A 55 8.27 4.29 2.55
CA TYR A 55 6.96 4.93 2.42
C TYR A 55 6.03 4.48 3.54
N ILE A 56 5.00 5.29 3.79
CA ILE A 56 3.86 5.00 4.64
C ILE A 56 2.68 4.67 3.74
N MET A 57 2.21 3.43 3.83
CA MET A 57 0.97 2.98 3.20
C MET A 57 -0.13 2.93 4.24
N SER A 58 -1.25 3.59 3.96
CA SER A 58 -2.48 3.47 4.73
C SER A 58 -3.48 2.59 4.00
N VAL A 59 -3.96 1.55 4.68
CA VAL A 59 -5.00 0.64 4.21
C VAL A 59 -6.26 0.89 5.03
N ARG A 60 -7.33 1.31 4.37
CA ARG A 60 -8.65 1.46 4.96
C ARG A 60 -9.53 0.28 4.56
N ARG A 61 -10.11 -0.37 5.57
CA ARG A 61 -11.05 -1.49 5.41
C ARG A 61 -12.09 -1.42 6.52
N LEU A 62 -13.36 -1.56 6.17
CA LEU A 62 -14.48 -1.54 7.14
C LEU A 62 -14.43 -0.31 8.07
N LYS A 63 -14.05 0.86 7.53
CA LYS A 63 -13.83 2.13 8.26
C LYS A 63 -12.68 2.15 9.27
N ILE A 64 -11.91 1.07 9.39
CA ILE A 64 -10.68 1.02 10.16
C ILE A 64 -9.50 1.34 9.24
N ILE A 65 -8.56 2.14 9.72
CA ILE A 65 -7.36 2.52 8.98
C ILE A 65 -6.15 1.93 9.70
N TYR A 66 -5.32 1.22 8.95
CA TYR A 66 -4.03 0.71 9.42
C TYR A 66 -2.93 1.27 8.53
N SER A 67 -1.88 1.82 9.13
CA SER A 67 -0.72 2.35 8.42
C SER A 67 0.48 1.42 8.56
N TYR A 68 1.29 1.30 7.52
CA TYR A 68 2.43 0.39 7.43
C TYR A 68 3.63 1.12 6.84
N PHE A 69 4.83 0.82 7.34
CA PHE A 69 6.07 1.18 6.66
C PHE A 69 6.37 0.13 5.59
N ILE A 70 6.67 0.56 4.37
CA ILE A 70 6.96 -0.31 3.23
C ILE A 70 8.11 0.26 2.40
N LEU A 71 8.80 -0.59 1.64
CA LEU A 71 9.91 -0.19 0.78
C LEU A 71 9.52 -0.19 -0.72
N PRO A 72 10.30 0.51 -1.58
CA PRO A 72 10.22 0.29 -3.03
C PRO A 72 10.44 -1.18 -3.43
N ASP A 73 10.05 -1.51 -4.67
CA ASP A 73 10.23 -2.84 -5.28
C ASP A 73 9.65 -3.98 -4.44
N THR A 74 8.47 -3.71 -3.88
CA THR A 74 7.84 -4.58 -2.91
C THR A 74 6.48 -5.08 -3.37
N LYS A 75 6.12 -6.27 -2.91
CA LYS A 75 4.81 -6.90 -3.13
C LYS A 75 4.06 -6.96 -1.82
N ILE A 76 3.02 -6.13 -1.72
CA ILE A 76 2.10 -6.08 -0.60
C ILE A 76 0.88 -6.97 -0.91
N ILE A 77 0.54 -7.84 0.02
CA ILE A 77 -0.70 -8.62 -0.02
C ILE A 77 -1.51 -8.25 1.22
N VAL A 78 -2.67 -7.64 1.00
CA VAL A 78 -3.65 -7.36 2.05
C VAL A 78 -4.60 -8.55 2.13
N GLY A 79 -4.48 -9.34 3.19
CA GLY A 79 -5.36 -10.48 3.48
C GLY A 79 -6.40 -10.18 4.54
N GLU A 80 -7.19 -11.19 4.90
CA GLU A 80 -8.27 -11.07 5.87
C GLU A 80 -7.82 -10.60 7.26
N ASN A 81 -6.68 -11.10 7.73
CA ASN A 81 -6.23 -10.88 9.11
C ASN A 81 -4.79 -10.37 9.20
N ARG A 82 -4.11 -10.17 8.06
CA ARG A 82 -2.71 -9.80 8.01
C ARG A 82 -2.37 -9.10 6.70
N VAL A 83 -1.34 -8.27 6.75
CA VAL A 83 -0.69 -7.72 5.56
C VAL A 83 0.70 -8.34 5.45
N THR A 84 1.12 -8.69 4.24
CA THR A 84 2.47 -9.19 4.00
C THR A 84 3.23 -8.34 3.01
N GLU A 85 4.52 -8.13 3.26
CA GLU A 85 5.48 -7.51 2.36
C GLU A 85 6.48 -8.58 1.89
N ASN A 86 6.55 -8.83 0.58
CA ASN A 86 7.44 -9.83 -0.01
C ASN A 86 7.34 -11.22 0.66
N GLY A 87 6.15 -11.57 1.17
CA GLY A 87 5.87 -12.82 1.87
C GLY A 87 6.04 -12.79 3.39
N TYR A 88 6.60 -11.73 3.96
CA TYR A 88 6.76 -11.55 5.40
C TYR A 88 5.57 -10.77 5.98
N VAL A 89 5.05 -11.20 7.13
CA VAL A 89 3.98 -10.47 7.82
C VAL A 89 4.54 -9.15 8.34
N ILE A 90 3.84 -8.05 8.06
CA ILE A 90 4.14 -6.73 8.59
C ILE A 90 3.03 -6.29 9.55
N GLU A 91 3.44 -5.66 10.63
CA GLU A 91 2.53 -5.14 11.65
C GLU A 91 2.19 -3.67 11.35
N PRO A 92 0.98 -3.22 11.69
CA PRO A 92 0.63 -1.81 11.56
C PRO A 92 1.46 -0.94 12.51
N LEU A 93 1.77 0.26 12.06
CA LEU A 93 2.40 1.31 12.85
C LEU A 93 1.45 1.71 13.98
N LEU A 94 1.92 1.57 15.22
CA LEU A 94 1.20 2.02 16.39
C LEU A 94 1.36 3.54 16.52
N VAL A 95 0.27 4.28 16.33
CA VAL A 95 0.21 5.70 16.70
C VAL A 95 -0.11 5.73 18.19
N ARG A 96 0.86 6.17 19.01
CA ARG A 96 0.68 6.39 20.45
C ARG A 96 0.43 7.86 20.73
#